data_AF-A0A0A8XRP5-F1
#
_entry.id   AF-A0A0A8XRP5-F1
#
_cell.length_a   1.000
_cell.length_b   1.000
_cell.length_c   1.000
_cell.angle_alpha   90.00
_cell.angle_beta   90.00
_cell.angle_gamma   90.00
#
_symmetry.space_group_name_H-M   'P 1'
#
loop_
_entity.id
_entity.type
_entity.pdbx_description
1 polymer ?
#
loop_
_entity_poly.entity_id
_entity_poly.type
_entity_poly.pdbx_seq_one_letter_code
_entity_poly.pdbx_strand_id
1 'polypeptide(L)'
;MLKTGYFCLPPMRSQTNVELAVLDPRSEEHCRNAIGTPANENLHNWPQVVELDPSGSCELDLVSDTSSTPPEDELVICYARYCSTRARVRLQKKNSEICHICYFKFGRVKSLLESNMEEHVSVKHHMDGFLCEARGCMVRAETRANAGLHQFFCHEQDKDEWWKEYLKDAPTR
;
A
#
# COMPACT_ATOMS: atom_id res chain seq x y z
N MET A 1 38.76 -3.25 13.50
CA MET A 1 37.99 -3.82 14.62
C MET A 1 36.51 -3.70 14.29
N LEU A 2 35.90 -4.78 13.79
CA LEU A 2 34.49 -4.81 13.39
C LEU A 2 33.66 -5.23 14.61
N LYS A 3 32.72 -4.38 15.05
CA LYS A 3 31.78 -4.70 16.13
C LYS A 3 30.53 -5.33 15.51
N THR A 4 30.39 -6.63 15.69
CA THR A 4 29.19 -7.41 15.42
C THR A 4 28.12 -7.02 16.42
N GLY A 5 27.07 -6.33 15.97
CA GLY A 5 25.89 -6.02 16.78
C GLY A 5 24.82 -7.09 16.57
N TYR A 6 24.56 -7.89 17.58
CA TYR A 6 23.41 -8.80 17.63
C TYR A 6 22.16 -7.99 17.98
N PHE A 7 21.12 -8.05 17.13
CA PHE A 7 19.80 -7.53 17.45
C PHE A 7 19.00 -8.60 18.20
N CYS A 8 18.66 -8.33 19.46
CA CYS A 8 17.68 -9.09 20.22
C CYS A 8 16.26 -8.58 19.88
N LEU A 9 15.43 -9.44 19.31
CA LEU A 9 13.99 -9.18 19.17
C LEU A 9 13.29 -9.40 20.53
N PRO A 10 12.33 -8.53 20.92
CA PRO A 10 11.53 -8.74 22.13
C PRO A 10 10.51 -9.88 21.96
N PRO A 11 10.09 -10.55 23.06
CA PRO A 11 9.17 -11.68 23.01
C PRO A 11 7.73 -11.23 22.75
N MET A 12 7.02 -11.98 21.88
CA MET A 12 5.60 -11.82 21.62
C MET A 12 4.78 -12.16 22.88
N ARG A 13 3.98 -11.21 23.35
CA ARG A 13 2.95 -11.47 24.37
C ARG A 13 1.70 -12.04 23.70
N SER A 14 1.41 -13.30 24.01
CA SER A 14 0.11 -13.93 23.81
C SER A 14 -0.89 -13.36 24.82
N GLN A 15 -2.02 -12.82 24.34
CA GLN A 15 -3.23 -12.68 25.16
C GLN A 15 -4.41 -13.21 24.37
N THR A 16 -4.78 -14.44 24.70
CA THR A 16 -6.10 -15.01 24.51
C THR A 16 -7.07 -14.34 25.48
N ASN A 17 -8.21 -13.86 25.00
CA ASN A 17 -9.45 -13.83 25.77
C ASN A 17 -10.61 -14.05 24.80
N VAL A 18 -11.18 -15.26 24.90
CA VAL A 18 -12.47 -15.64 24.34
C VAL A 18 -13.49 -15.29 25.40
N GLU A 19 -14.36 -14.33 25.12
CA GLU A 19 -15.58 -14.13 25.91
C GLU A 19 -16.77 -14.51 25.03
N LEU A 20 -17.35 -15.67 25.33
CA LEU A 20 -18.63 -16.13 24.80
C LEU A 20 -19.73 -15.21 25.35
N ALA A 21 -20.39 -14.46 24.47
CA ALA A 21 -21.69 -13.87 24.78
C ALA A 21 -22.81 -14.74 24.22
N VAL A 22 -23.69 -15.10 25.15
CA VAL A 22 -24.83 -16.00 25.08
C VAL A 22 -25.92 -15.47 24.15
N LEU A 23 -26.50 -16.38 23.36
CA LEU A 23 -27.71 -16.17 22.56
C LEU A 23 -28.94 -15.99 23.47
N ASP A 24 -29.74 -14.95 23.23
CA ASP A 24 -31.12 -14.87 23.71
C ASP A 24 -32.08 -14.72 22.49
N PRO A 25 -33.02 -15.66 22.28
CA PRO A 25 -33.96 -15.65 21.17
C PRO A 25 -35.33 -15.13 21.61
N ARG A 26 -35.70 -13.89 21.27
CA ARG A 26 -37.11 -13.43 21.17
C ARG A 26 -37.22 -11.95 20.81
N SER A 27 -37.47 -11.68 19.52
CA SER A 27 -38.50 -10.72 19.09
C SER A 27 -38.62 -10.82 17.56
N GLU A 28 -39.38 -11.82 17.12
CA GLU A 28 -40.01 -11.77 15.80
C GLU A 28 -41.18 -10.78 15.83
N GLU A 29 -41.46 -10.23 14.65
CA GLU A 29 -42.69 -9.57 14.19
C GLU A 29 -42.72 -8.04 14.07
N HIS A 30 -43.13 -7.64 12.86
CA HIS A 30 -43.47 -6.31 12.32
C HIS A 30 -42.29 -5.49 11.74
N CYS A 31 -42.16 -5.27 10.42
CA CYS A 31 -43.16 -5.14 9.36
C CYS A 31 -42.68 -5.69 8.01
N ARG A 32 -43.59 -6.38 7.31
CA ARG A 32 -43.55 -6.60 5.85
C ARG A 32 -44.19 -5.40 5.12
N ASN A 33 -43.74 -5.23 3.87
CA ASN A 33 -44.33 -4.48 2.75
C ASN A 33 -44.07 -2.96 2.70
N ALA A 34 -43.23 -2.51 1.76
CA ALA A 34 -43.66 -2.06 0.42
C ALA A 34 -42.55 -1.23 -0.27
N ILE A 35 -42.19 -1.67 -1.48
CA ILE A 35 -41.93 -0.86 -2.68
C ILE A 35 -40.88 0.26 -2.59
N GLY A 36 -39.78 0.08 -3.32
CA GLY A 36 -38.97 1.20 -3.79
C GLY A 36 -37.53 0.82 -4.13
N THR A 37 -37.31 0.16 -5.26
CA THR A 37 -36.06 0.42 -6.00
C THR A 37 -36.08 1.87 -6.47
N PRO A 38 -35.01 2.62 -6.22
CA PRO A 38 -34.41 3.35 -7.31
C PRO A 38 -32.97 2.89 -7.52
N ALA A 39 -32.69 2.57 -8.78
CA ALA A 39 -31.36 2.67 -9.33
C ALA A 39 -30.76 4.04 -8.96
N ASN A 40 -29.56 4.03 -8.39
CA ASN A 40 -28.66 5.18 -8.46
C ASN A 40 -27.33 4.66 -8.99
N GLU A 41 -27.26 4.66 -10.31
CA GLU A 41 -26.05 4.62 -11.09
C GLU A 41 -25.23 5.88 -10.77
N ASN A 42 -24.30 5.80 -9.82
CA ASN A 42 -23.23 6.78 -9.67
C ASN A 42 -21.91 6.15 -9.18
N LEU A 43 -21.61 4.95 -9.67
CA LEU A 43 -20.30 4.30 -9.48
C LEU A 43 -19.23 4.74 -10.49
N HIS A 44 -19.55 5.71 -11.36
CA HIS A 44 -18.68 6.10 -12.47
C HIS A 44 -18.48 7.62 -12.54
N ASN A 45 -17.89 8.20 -11.48
CA ASN A 45 -17.16 9.45 -11.67
C ASN A 45 -15.95 9.52 -10.73
N TRP A 46 -15.02 8.57 -10.91
CA TRP A 46 -13.71 8.68 -10.30
C TRP A 46 -12.95 9.79 -11.03
N PRO A 47 -12.35 10.77 -10.32
CA PRO A 47 -11.60 11.83 -10.96
C PRO A 47 -10.53 11.23 -11.87
N GLN A 48 -10.41 11.83 -13.06
CA GLN A 48 -9.57 11.39 -14.18
C GLN A 48 -8.22 10.86 -13.66
N VAL A 49 -7.96 9.60 -14.03
CA VAL A 49 -6.61 9.00 -13.93
C VAL A 49 -5.71 9.94 -14.72
N VAL A 50 -4.84 10.68 -14.03
CA VAL A 50 -3.64 11.19 -14.69
C VAL A 50 -2.77 9.96 -14.88
N GLU A 51 -2.85 9.35 -16.07
CA GLU A 51 -1.89 8.37 -16.52
C GLU A 51 -0.56 9.13 -16.65
N LEU A 52 0.19 9.14 -15.56
CA LEU A 52 1.60 9.52 -15.61
C LEU A 52 2.29 8.38 -16.33
N ASP A 53 2.92 8.68 -17.47
CA ASP A 53 3.74 7.73 -18.23
C ASP A 53 4.61 6.93 -17.25
N PRO A 54 4.33 5.63 -17.05
CA PRO A 54 5.14 4.79 -16.20
C PRO A 54 6.33 4.34 -17.05
N SER A 55 7.25 5.24 -17.38
CA SER A 55 8.52 4.93 -18.06
C SER A 55 9.50 4.14 -17.17
N GLY A 56 8.97 3.26 -16.31
CA GLY A 56 9.75 2.45 -15.38
C GLY A 56 8.88 1.57 -14.49
N SER A 57 7.93 0.83 -15.07
CA SER A 57 7.27 -0.27 -14.36
C SER A 57 8.34 -1.17 -13.73
N CYS A 58 8.27 -1.34 -12.43
CA CYS A 58 9.10 -2.27 -11.68
C CYS A 58 8.33 -3.56 -11.53
N GLU A 59 8.24 -4.34 -12.60
CA GLU A 59 7.76 -5.72 -12.52
C GLU A 59 8.82 -6.52 -11.76
N LEU A 60 8.69 -6.54 -10.43
CA LEU A 60 9.32 -7.53 -9.58
C LEU A 60 8.52 -8.82 -9.78
N ASP A 61 8.81 -9.52 -10.88
CA ASP A 61 8.34 -10.88 -11.10
C ASP A 61 8.97 -11.78 -10.04
N LEU A 62 8.29 -11.89 -8.90
CA LEU A 62 8.48 -12.94 -7.90
C LEU A 62 7.99 -14.27 -8.49
N VAL A 63 8.67 -14.77 -9.53
CA VAL A 63 8.44 -16.11 -10.05
C VAL A 63 8.94 -17.13 -9.04
N SER A 64 8.00 -17.97 -8.56
CA SER A 64 8.13 -18.88 -7.44
C SER A 64 9.04 -20.11 -7.63
N ASP A 65 10.03 -20.10 -8.53
CA ASP A 65 10.96 -21.22 -8.64
C ASP A 65 12.39 -20.79 -8.97
N THR A 66 13.32 -21.17 -8.08
CA THR A 66 14.79 -21.00 -8.08
C THR A 66 15.38 -19.67 -7.58
N SER A 67 15.45 -19.54 -6.25
CA SER A 67 16.56 -18.99 -5.42
C SER A 67 17.38 -17.75 -5.85
N SER A 68 16.89 -16.83 -6.67
CA SER A 68 17.55 -15.53 -6.85
C SER A 68 16.64 -14.43 -6.30
N THR A 69 16.91 -14.02 -5.06
CA THR A 69 16.50 -12.69 -4.60
C THR A 69 16.95 -11.68 -5.66
N PRO A 70 16.07 -10.76 -6.11
CA PRO A 70 16.48 -9.72 -7.03
C PRO A 70 17.73 -9.03 -6.47
N PRO A 71 18.70 -8.63 -7.33
CA PRO A 71 19.85 -7.87 -6.88
C PRO A 71 19.35 -6.71 -6.02
N GLU A 72 19.95 -6.53 -4.84
CA GLU A 72 19.54 -5.50 -3.87
C GLU A 72 19.35 -4.12 -4.54
N ASP A 73 20.18 -3.85 -5.54
CA ASP A 73 20.15 -2.64 -6.37
C ASP A 73 18.83 -2.43 -7.14
N GLU A 74 18.20 -3.49 -7.67
CA GLU A 74 16.94 -3.36 -8.43
C GLU A 74 15.79 -2.95 -7.52
N LEU A 75 15.69 -3.56 -6.34
CA LEU A 75 14.68 -3.22 -5.35
C LEU A 75 14.82 -1.76 -4.89
N VAL A 76 16.06 -1.34 -4.61
CA VAL A 76 16.38 0.03 -4.20
C VAL A 76 16.01 1.02 -5.30
N ILE A 77 16.35 0.75 -6.56
CA ILE A 77 15.97 1.60 -7.70
C ILE A 77 14.45 1.70 -7.84
N CYS A 78 13.73 0.59 -7.65
CA CYS A 78 12.27 0.59 -7.72
C CYS A 78 11.62 1.42 -6.63
N TYR A 79 12.12 1.33 -5.40
CA TYR A 79 11.67 2.20 -4.33
C TYR A 79 12.11 3.65 -4.54
N ALA A 80 13.26 3.91 -5.16
CA ALA A 80 13.69 5.26 -5.49
C ALA A 80 12.70 5.91 -6.48
N ARG A 81 12.30 5.18 -7.52
CA ARG A 81 11.27 5.62 -8.48
C ARG A 81 9.90 5.82 -7.82
N TYR A 82 9.51 4.90 -6.93
CA TYR A 82 8.28 5.02 -6.16
C TYR A 82 8.29 6.28 -5.30
N CYS A 83 9.35 6.53 -4.53
CA CYS A 83 9.47 7.70 -3.66
C CYS A 83 9.45 9.01 -4.44
N SER A 84 10.18 9.07 -5.56
CA SER A 84 10.15 10.22 -6.49
C SER A 84 8.74 10.48 -7.02
N THR A 85 8.05 9.44 -7.47
CA THR A 85 6.67 9.52 -7.98
C THR A 85 5.71 9.99 -6.90
N ARG A 86 5.81 9.42 -5.70
CA ARG A 86 5.00 9.77 -4.53
C ARG A 86 5.19 11.22 -4.12
N ALA A 87 6.43 11.69 -4.06
CA ALA A 87 6.75 13.08 -3.76
C ALA A 87 6.11 14.03 -4.78
N ARG A 88 6.23 13.72 -6.09
CA ARG A 88 5.59 14.50 -7.16
C ARG A 88 4.08 14.57 -7.03
N VAL A 89 3.41 13.46 -6.73
CA VAL A 89 1.95 13.42 -6.55
C VAL A 89 1.51 14.27 -5.36
N ARG A 90 2.20 14.15 -4.22
CA ARG A 90 1.90 14.91 -3.01
C ARG A 90 2.14 16.42 -3.17
N LEU A 91 3.09 16.82 -4.02
CA LEU A 91 3.30 18.23 -4.37
C LEU A 91 2.14 18.83 -5.18
N GLN A 92 1.52 18.04 -6.07
CA GLN A 92 0.43 18.52 -6.93
C GLN A 92 -0.93 18.54 -6.22
N LYS A 93 -1.20 17.54 -5.37
CA LYS A 93 -2.49 17.37 -4.70
C LYS A 93 -2.29 17.04 -3.24
N LYS A 94 -2.64 17.99 -2.37
CA LYS A 94 -2.64 17.81 -0.91
C LYS A 94 -3.59 16.66 -0.52
N ASN A 95 -3.17 15.83 0.44
CA ASN A 95 -3.91 14.63 0.90
C ASN A 95 -4.17 13.58 -0.20
N SER A 96 -3.31 13.56 -1.23
CA SER A 96 -3.31 12.48 -2.21
C SER A 96 -2.14 11.53 -1.97
N GLU A 97 -2.38 10.26 -2.26
CA GLU A 97 -1.43 9.18 -2.08
C GLU A 97 -1.47 8.26 -3.30
N ILE A 98 -0.37 7.57 -3.58
CA ILE A 98 -0.31 6.56 -4.63
C ILE A 98 -0.56 5.16 -4.04
N CYS A 99 -1.37 4.36 -4.73
CA CYS A 99 -1.59 2.97 -4.35
C CYS A 99 -0.30 2.16 -4.58
N HIS A 100 0.27 1.60 -3.51
CA HIS A 100 1.49 0.79 -3.55
C HIS A 100 1.31 -0.46 -4.43
N ILE A 101 0.16 -1.12 -4.30
CA ILE A 101 -0.17 -2.33 -5.08
C ILE A 101 -0.29 -2.00 -6.57
N CYS A 102 -1.00 -0.92 -6.93
CA CYS A 102 -1.04 -0.43 -8.33
C CYS A 102 0.35 -0.21 -8.91
N TYR A 103 1.24 0.40 -8.11
CA TYR A 103 2.58 0.75 -8.57
C TYR A 103 3.44 -0.48 -8.82
N PHE A 104 3.58 -1.36 -7.81
CA PHE A 104 4.54 -2.47 -7.89
C PHE A 104 4.00 -3.69 -8.63
N LYS A 105 2.70 -3.97 -8.56
CA LYS A 105 2.11 -5.17 -9.20
C LYS A 105 1.69 -4.93 -10.64
N PHE A 106 1.31 -3.70 -10.97
CA PHE A 106 0.72 -3.38 -12.27
C PHE A 106 1.50 -2.32 -13.04
N GLY A 107 2.55 -1.74 -12.45
CA GLY A 107 3.32 -0.67 -13.08
C GLY A 107 2.55 0.63 -13.29
N ARG A 108 1.43 0.83 -12.58
CA ARG A 108 0.52 1.96 -12.80
C ARG A 108 0.53 2.92 -11.62
N VAL A 109 0.62 4.22 -11.93
CA VAL A 109 0.48 5.26 -10.92
C VAL A 109 -0.98 5.65 -10.79
N LYS A 110 -1.65 5.20 -9.72
CA LYS A 110 -2.99 5.67 -9.37
C LYS A 110 -2.89 6.55 -8.12
N SER A 111 -3.05 7.86 -8.33
CA SER A 111 -3.20 8.84 -7.25
C SER A 111 -4.66 8.87 -6.78
N LEU A 112 -4.86 8.83 -5.47
CA LEU A 112 -6.14 8.77 -4.80
C LEU A 112 -6.13 9.73 -3.62
N LEU A 113 -7.31 10.23 -3.23
CA LEU A 113 -7.45 10.87 -1.92
C LEU A 113 -7.23 9.81 -0.83
N GLU A 114 -6.60 10.20 0.27
CA GLU A 114 -6.33 9.30 1.40
C GLU A 114 -7.60 8.60 1.91
N SER A 115 -8.73 9.31 1.95
CA SER A 115 -10.04 8.75 2.35
C SER A 115 -10.54 7.62 1.45
N ASN A 116 -10.07 7.56 0.20
CA ASN A 116 -10.56 6.61 -0.80
C ASN A 116 -9.59 5.44 -0.98
N MET A 117 -8.44 5.44 -0.28
CA MET A 117 -7.41 4.41 -0.44
C MET A 117 -7.91 3.04 0.01
N GLU A 118 -8.62 2.97 1.14
CA GLU A 118 -9.14 1.73 1.68
C GLU A 118 -10.19 1.08 0.77
N GLU A 119 -11.18 1.86 0.33
CA GLU A 119 -12.18 1.41 -0.64
C GLU A 119 -11.53 0.95 -1.94
N HIS A 120 -10.56 1.72 -2.46
CA HIS A 120 -9.85 1.36 -3.67
C HIS A 120 -9.16 -0.01 -3.55
N VAL A 121 -8.42 -0.22 -2.46
CA VAL A 121 -7.68 -1.48 -2.25
C VAL A 121 -8.66 -2.65 -2.10
N SER A 122 -9.74 -2.48 -1.34
CA SER A 122 -10.80 -3.49 -1.17
C SER A 122 -11.48 -3.86 -2.49
N VAL A 123 -11.89 -2.87 -3.29
CA VAL A 123 -12.66 -3.10 -4.52
C VAL A 123 -11.77 -3.52 -5.70
N LYS A 124 -10.59 -2.92 -5.88
CA LYS A 124 -9.73 -3.15 -7.05
C LYS A 124 -8.71 -4.27 -6.86
N HIS A 125 -8.31 -4.54 -5.62
CA HIS A 125 -7.34 -5.59 -5.33
C HIS A 125 -7.96 -6.75 -4.53
N HIS A 126 -9.27 -6.68 -4.24
CA HIS A 126 -10.02 -7.72 -3.54
C HIS A 126 -9.39 -8.12 -2.20
N MET A 127 -8.86 -7.12 -1.48
CA MET A 127 -8.18 -7.28 -0.19
C MET A 127 -8.16 -5.96 0.56
N ASP A 128 -7.98 -5.99 1.89
CA ASP A 128 -7.88 -4.75 2.68
C ASP A 128 -6.47 -4.14 2.65
N GLY A 129 -5.46 -4.95 2.33
CA GLY A 129 -4.04 -4.58 2.37
C GLY A 129 -3.50 -4.36 3.79
N PHE A 130 -2.17 -4.33 3.91
CA PHE A 130 -1.46 -4.07 5.16
C PHE A 130 -1.09 -2.59 5.24
N LEU A 131 -1.63 -1.89 6.24
CA LEU A 131 -1.36 -0.47 6.48
C LEU A 131 0.07 -0.28 6.99
N CYS A 132 0.74 0.78 6.51
CA CYS A 132 2.02 1.22 7.05
C CYS A 132 1.88 1.72 8.50
N GLU A 133 2.85 1.38 9.36
CA GLU A 133 2.83 1.75 10.77
C GLU A 133 3.30 3.17 11.05
N ALA A 134 3.96 3.83 10.09
CA ALA A 134 4.38 5.22 10.24
C ALA A 134 3.17 6.14 10.45
N ARG A 135 3.26 7.00 11.48
CA ARG A 135 2.18 7.91 11.87
C ARG A 135 1.79 8.83 10.70
N GLY A 136 0.51 8.79 10.32
CA GLY A 136 -0.04 9.60 9.23
C GLY A 136 0.24 9.05 7.83
N CYS A 137 0.85 7.87 7.70
CA CYS A 137 1.01 7.20 6.42
C CYS A 137 -0.22 6.34 6.10
N MET A 138 -0.93 6.67 5.02
CA MET A 138 -2.14 5.96 4.60
C MET A 138 -1.88 4.90 3.53
N VAL A 139 -0.60 4.56 3.29
CA VAL A 139 -0.22 3.56 2.29
C VAL A 139 -0.57 2.16 2.77
N ARG A 140 -1.25 1.40 1.91
CA ARG A 140 -1.57 -0.02 2.10
C ARG A 140 -0.81 -0.86 1.08
N ALA A 141 -0.14 -1.92 1.53
CA ALA A 141 0.61 -2.85 0.69
C ALA A 141 -0.06 -4.23 0.62
N GLU A 142 0.28 -5.03 -0.40
CA GLU A 142 -0.31 -6.36 -0.59
C GLU A 142 0.08 -7.36 0.51
N THR A 143 1.32 -7.28 1.01
CA THR A 143 1.86 -8.18 2.03
C THR A 143 2.49 -7.41 3.18
N ARG A 144 2.61 -8.03 4.36
CA ARG A 144 3.36 -7.45 5.50
C ARG A 144 4.81 -7.15 5.15
N ALA A 145 5.45 -8.02 4.35
CA ALA A 145 6.81 -7.80 3.89
C ALA A 145 6.92 -6.52 3.05
N ASN A 146 5.98 -6.30 2.12
CA ASN A 146 5.92 -5.08 1.31
C ASN A 146 5.64 -3.83 2.15
N ALA A 147 4.79 -3.93 3.18
CA ALA A 147 4.58 -2.83 4.13
C ALA A 147 5.87 -2.50 4.92
N GLY A 148 6.63 -3.51 5.33
CA GLY A 148 7.94 -3.35 5.96
C GLY A 148 8.97 -2.68 5.03
N LEU A 149 9.01 -3.05 3.75
CA LEU A 149 9.85 -2.38 2.76
C LEU A 149 9.45 -0.92 2.56
N HIS A 150 8.15 -0.63 2.50
CA HIS A 150 7.67 0.75 2.45
C HIS A 150 8.08 1.54 3.69
N GLN A 151 7.95 0.95 4.88
CA GLN A 151 8.41 1.54 6.13
C GLN A 151 9.90 1.91 6.04
N PHE A 152 10.74 0.93 5.69
CA PHE A 152 12.17 1.09 5.57
C PHE A 152 12.58 2.17 4.56
N PHE A 153 12.05 2.13 3.34
CA PHE A 153 12.47 3.03 2.25
C PHE A 153 11.81 4.41 2.30
N CYS A 154 10.59 4.54 2.81
CA CYS A 154 9.88 5.82 2.80
C CYS A 154 9.95 6.60 4.11
N HIS A 155 10.25 5.94 5.25
CA HIS A 155 10.17 6.58 6.57
C HIS A 155 11.43 6.41 7.43
N GLU A 156 12.23 5.36 7.23
CA GLU A 156 13.41 5.06 8.06
C GLU A 156 14.75 5.43 7.40
N GLN A 157 14.73 5.96 6.18
CA GLN A 157 15.96 6.43 5.54
C GLN A 157 16.46 7.71 6.21
N ASP A 158 17.71 7.68 6.69
CA ASP A 158 18.33 8.81 7.42
C ASP A 158 18.44 10.10 6.61
N LYS A 159 18.45 9.99 5.28
CA LYS A 159 18.55 11.14 4.36
C LYS A 159 17.18 11.46 3.77
N ASP A 160 16.74 12.70 3.97
CA ASP A 160 15.67 13.28 3.18
C ASP A 160 16.01 13.13 1.68
N GLU A 161 15.03 12.65 0.91
CA GLU A 161 15.15 12.48 -0.55
C GLU A 161 16.33 11.59 -1.01
N TRP A 162 16.73 10.59 -0.19
CA TRP A 162 17.76 9.60 -0.52
C TRP A 162 17.67 9.06 -1.97
N TRP A 163 16.45 8.89 -2.48
CA TRP A 163 16.14 8.38 -3.80
C TRP A 163 16.70 9.25 -4.93
N LYS A 164 16.99 10.53 -4.70
CA LYS A 164 17.60 11.40 -5.72
C LYS A 164 18.99 10.93 -6.14
N GLU A 165 19.78 10.38 -5.21
CA GLU A 165 21.12 9.88 -5.53
C GLU A 165 21.05 8.70 -6.51
N TYR A 166 20.11 7.77 -6.27
CA TYR A 166 19.91 6.58 -7.11
C TYR A 166 19.29 6.88 -8.48
N LEU A 167 18.56 7.98 -8.63
CA LEU A 167 17.94 8.35 -9.90
C LEU A 167 18.81 9.28 -10.77
N LYS A 168 19.92 9.83 -10.26
CA LYS A 168 20.83 10.69 -11.06
C LYS A 168 21.44 9.94 -12.24
N ASP A 169 21.82 8.69 -12.02
CA ASP A 169 22.52 7.86 -13.00
C ASP A 169 21.59 6.82 -13.64
N ALA A 170 20.30 6.81 -13.25
CA ALA A 170 19.34 5.89 -13.81
C ALA A 170 19.04 6.29 -15.27
N PRO A 171 19.25 5.42 -16.27
CA PRO A 171 18.90 5.73 -17.64
C PRO A 171 17.40 6.03 -17.72
N THR A 172 17.06 7.22 -18.21
CA THR A 172 15.70 7.56 -18.63
C THR A 172 15.37 6.67 -19.82
N ARG A 173 14.61 5.60 -19.58
CA ARG A 173 14.08 4.75 -20.64
C ARG A 173 12.93 5.44 -21.36
#